data_AF-A0A6A7KKV0-F1
#
_entry.id   AF-A0A6A7KKV0-F1
#
_cell.length_a   1.000
_cell.length_b   1.000
_cell.length_c   1.000
_cell.angle_alpha   90.00
_cell.angle_beta   90.00
_cell.angle_gamma   90.00
#
_symmetry.space_group_name_H-M   'P 1'
#
loop_
_entity.id
_entity.type
_entity.pdbx_description
1 polymer ?
#
loop_
_entity_poly.entity_id
_entity_poly.type
_entity_poly.pdbx_seq_one_letter_code
_entity_poly.pdbx_strand_id
1 'polypeptide(L)'
;MAKASASVNRYKALIERIFFEHWAEGITEFEFAREEIIQNAADLDIALPRNLGDIPYSFRYRIPLPDAIIGTQPPGREWIIEGAGRSRYRFKLVPTTRITPRADLVRIAIPDATPELIRAYALDDEQALLAIVRYNRLIDTFLGLTTYSLQNHLRTTVKGIGQIEIDELYIGLDTRGCHYVIPVQAKGGKDQIGVVQTTQDIRFVEQKFPGMQCRAIAAQFMEGGIVALFELTLQGDEVKVVEERHYQLVPADKLDPDAIRNYRTD
;
A
#
# COMPACT_ATOMS: atom_id res chain seq x y z
N MET A 1 10.87 3.81 27.51
CA MET A 1 9.58 3.37 26.95
C MET A 1 8.63 4.56 26.93
N ALA A 2 8.27 5.07 25.75
CA ALA A 2 7.30 6.16 25.66
C ALA A 2 5.91 5.65 26.08
N LYS A 3 5.22 6.36 26.99
CA LYS A 3 3.82 6.07 27.33
C LYS A 3 3.00 6.16 26.04
N ALA A 4 2.41 5.03 25.61
CA ALA A 4 1.46 5.05 24.51
C ALA A 4 0.33 6.06 24.80
N SER A 5 -0.10 6.81 23.79
CA SER A 5 -1.19 7.78 23.97
C SER A 5 -2.48 7.07 24.41
N ALA A 6 -3.29 7.74 25.23
CA ALA A 6 -4.53 7.15 25.76
C ALA A 6 -5.53 6.72 24.66
N SER A 7 -5.45 7.25 23.44
CA SER A 7 -6.24 6.79 22.28
C SER A 7 -5.76 5.44 21.74
N VAL A 8 -4.45 5.25 21.59
CA VAL A 8 -3.85 3.99 21.11
C VAL A 8 -4.19 2.85 22.07
N ASN A 9 -4.17 3.10 23.37
CA ASN A 9 -4.51 2.09 24.37
C ASN A 9 -6.00 1.65 24.27
N ARG A 10 -6.93 2.60 24.05
CA ARG A 10 -8.34 2.29 23.83
C ARG A 10 -8.58 1.46 22.57
N TYR A 11 -7.91 1.78 21.47
CA TYR A 11 -8.06 1.04 20.21
C TYR A 11 -7.58 -0.40 20.36
N LYS A 12 -6.45 -0.59 21.08
CA LYS A 12 -5.90 -1.92 21.36
C LYS A 12 -6.87 -2.75 22.21
N ALA A 13 -7.40 -2.19 23.29
CA ALA A 13 -8.35 -2.90 24.15
C ALA A 13 -9.61 -3.36 23.39
N LEU A 14 -10.18 -2.49 22.54
CA LEU A 14 -11.37 -2.82 21.75
C LEU A 14 -11.11 -3.93 20.73
N ILE A 15 -10.00 -3.84 19.97
CA ILE A 15 -9.72 -4.83 18.95
C ILE A 15 -9.29 -6.17 19.54
N GLU A 16 -8.55 -6.15 20.66
CA GLU A 16 -8.16 -7.35 21.39
C GLU A 16 -9.38 -8.10 21.90
N ARG A 17 -10.33 -7.36 22.50
CA ARG A 17 -11.57 -7.94 23.00
C ARG A 17 -12.39 -8.58 21.88
N ILE A 18 -12.65 -7.86 20.79
CA ILE A 18 -13.36 -8.40 19.62
C ILE A 18 -12.65 -9.65 19.09
N PHE A 19 -11.31 -9.62 18.99
CA PHE A 19 -10.58 -10.77 18.48
C PHE A 19 -10.82 -12.02 19.33
N PHE A 20 -10.70 -11.93 20.65
CA PHE A 20 -10.85 -13.08 21.54
C PHE A 20 -12.31 -13.53 21.76
N GLU A 21 -13.30 -12.74 21.35
CA GLU A 21 -14.71 -13.19 21.31
C GLU A 21 -14.98 -14.17 20.15
N HIS A 22 -14.22 -14.06 19.06
CA HIS A 22 -14.39 -14.89 17.86
C HIS A 22 -13.27 -15.93 17.67
N TRP A 23 -12.09 -15.67 18.21
CA TRP A 23 -10.93 -16.52 18.00
C TRP A 23 -11.01 -17.82 18.79
N ALA A 24 -10.66 -18.91 18.10
CA ALA A 24 -10.39 -20.21 18.69
C ALA A 24 -9.17 -20.82 17.97
N GLU A 25 -8.50 -21.76 18.64
CA GLU A 25 -7.34 -22.45 18.07
C GLU A 25 -7.72 -23.12 16.73
N GLY A 26 -6.90 -22.89 15.70
CA GLY A 26 -7.11 -23.43 14.35
C GLY A 26 -7.95 -22.56 13.41
N ILE A 27 -8.60 -21.50 13.89
CA ILE A 27 -9.29 -20.54 13.01
C ILE A 27 -8.28 -19.75 12.19
N THR A 28 -8.55 -19.63 10.88
CA THR A 28 -7.72 -18.86 9.95
C THR A 28 -8.36 -17.54 9.50
N GLU A 29 -9.66 -17.36 9.71
CA GLU A 29 -10.36 -16.10 9.48
C GLU A 29 -11.70 -16.05 10.20
N PHE A 30 -12.16 -14.83 10.52
CA PHE A 30 -13.52 -14.56 11.01
C PHE A 30 -13.92 -13.13 10.68
N GLU A 31 -15.24 -12.88 10.61
CA GLU A 31 -15.80 -11.56 10.35
C GLU A 31 -16.45 -10.97 11.59
N PHE A 32 -16.30 -9.65 11.77
CA PHE A 32 -17.00 -8.91 12.81
C PHE A 32 -17.66 -7.65 12.23
N ALA A 33 -18.77 -7.25 12.82
CA ALA A 33 -19.53 -6.06 12.45
C ALA A 33 -19.02 -4.82 13.17
N ARG A 34 -19.22 -3.65 12.56
CA ARG A 34 -18.89 -2.35 13.18
C ARG A 34 -19.64 -2.14 14.50
N GLU A 35 -20.84 -2.70 14.63
CA GLU A 35 -21.67 -2.63 15.83
C GLU A 35 -21.03 -3.31 17.04
N GLU A 36 -20.18 -4.33 16.82
CA GLU A 36 -19.47 -5.03 17.91
C GLU A 36 -18.44 -4.12 18.59
N ILE A 37 -17.89 -3.14 17.88
CA ILE A 37 -17.05 -2.08 18.46
C ILE A 37 -17.86 -1.26 19.48
N ILE A 38 -19.13 -0.98 19.17
CA ILE A 38 -20.01 -0.18 20.03
C ILE A 38 -20.33 -0.96 21.31
N GLN A 39 -20.69 -2.23 21.16
CA GLN A 39 -21.00 -3.14 22.27
C GLN A 39 -19.80 -3.30 23.21
N ASN A 40 -18.64 -3.64 22.65
CA ASN A 40 -17.42 -3.83 23.44
C ASN A 40 -16.93 -2.53 24.11
N ALA A 41 -17.15 -1.37 23.49
CA ALA A 41 -16.83 -0.10 24.15
C ALA A 41 -17.72 0.18 25.35
N ALA A 42 -19.00 -0.17 25.29
CA ALA A 42 -19.90 -0.04 26.43
C ALA A 42 -19.50 -1.01 27.56
N ASP A 43 -19.20 -2.25 27.23
CA ASP A 43 -18.83 -3.29 28.21
C ASP A 43 -17.50 -2.98 28.92
N LEU A 44 -16.56 -2.32 28.21
CA LEU A 44 -15.26 -1.92 28.75
C LEU A 44 -15.25 -0.50 29.38
N ASP A 45 -16.40 0.18 29.42
CA ASP A 45 -16.52 1.60 29.84
C ASP A 45 -15.53 2.53 29.10
N ILE A 46 -15.36 2.29 27.80
CA ILE A 46 -14.48 3.05 26.91
C ILE A 46 -15.29 4.11 26.16
N ALA A 47 -14.90 5.37 26.30
CA ALA A 47 -15.46 6.45 25.49
C ALA A 47 -15.21 6.21 23.99
N LEU A 48 -16.30 6.09 23.23
CA LEU A 48 -16.28 5.80 21.79
C LEU A 48 -15.49 6.85 21.00
N PRO A 49 -14.65 6.42 20.04
CA PRO A 49 -14.03 7.34 19.10
C PRO A 49 -15.08 7.99 18.20
N ARG A 50 -14.86 9.25 17.80
CA ARG A 50 -15.77 9.98 16.90
C ARG A 50 -15.95 9.26 15.55
N ASN A 51 -14.93 8.53 15.09
CA ASN A 51 -14.98 7.74 13.88
C ASN A 51 -14.62 6.28 14.19
N LEU A 52 -15.63 5.41 14.31
CA LEU A 52 -15.41 3.99 14.62
C LEU A 52 -14.59 3.25 13.55
N GLY A 53 -14.66 3.71 12.29
CA GLY A 53 -13.86 3.13 11.21
C GLY A 53 -12.35 3.35 11.38
N ASP A 54 -11.95 4.32 12.21
CA ASP A 54 -10.56 4.64 12.49
C ASP A 54 -9.85 3.53 13.29
N ILE A 55 -10.58 2.73 14.06
CA ILE A 55 -10.01 1.61 14.82
C ILE A 55 -9.41 0.55 13.89
N PRO A 56 -10.20 -0.15 13.04
CA PRO A 56 -9.65 -1.14 12.13
C PRO A 56 -8.73 -0.51 11.09
N TYR A 57 -8.96 0.75 10.69
CA TYR A 57 -8.06 1.48 9.79
C TYR A 57 -6.66 1.68 10.39
N SER A 58 -6.58 2.03 11.68
CA SER A 58 -5.30 2.21 12.38
C SER A 58 -4.49 0.93 12.40
N PHE A 59 -5.10 -0.21 12.72
CA PHE A 59 -4.39 -1.51 12.75
C PHE A 59 -4.02 -2.04 11.37
N ARG A 60 -4.68 -1.57 10.32
CA ARG A 60 -4.33 -1.93 8.94
C ARG A 60 -3.07 -1.24 8.43
N TYR A 61 -2.85 0.01 8.84
CA TYR A 61 -1.88 0.87 8.14
C TYR A 61 -0.95 1.66 9.06
N ARG A 62 -1.27 1.83 10.35
CA ARG A 62 -0.58 2.80 11.23
C ARG A 62 0.03 2.21 12.49
N ILE A 63 -0.60 1.21 13.09
CA ILE A 63 -0.16 0.64 14.37
C ILE A 63 -0.18 -0.89 14.31
N PRO A 64 0.76 -1.57 15.01
CA PRO A 64 0.74 -3.02 15.11
C PRO A 64 -0.47 -3.48 15.95
N LEU A 65 -0.91 -4.71 15.67
CA LEU A 65 -1.91 -5.39 16.49
C LEU A 65 -1.43 -5.54 17.94
N PRO A 66 -2.35 -5.69 18.92
CA PRO A 66 -2.00 -6.01 20.29
C PRO A 66 -1.13 -7.28 20.41
N ASP A 67 -0.18 -7.29 21.35
CA ASP A 67 0.76 -8.39 21.54
C ASP A 67 0.05 -9.71 21.84
N ALA A 68 -1.10 -9.67 22.53
CA ALA A 68 -1.93 -10.83 22.80
C ALA A 68 -2.46 -11.49 21.51
N ILE A 69 -2.87 -10.68 20.52
CA ILE A 69 -3.30 -11.18 19.20
C ILE A 69 -2.10 -11.71 18.43
N ILE A 70 -0.98 -10.99 18.44
CA ILE A 70 0.27 -11.42 17.77
C ILE A 70 0.74 -12.77 18.32
N GLY A 71 0.60 -13.01 19.63
CA GLY A 71 0.95 -14.28 20.26
C GLY A 71 0.14 -15.49 19.78
N THR A 72 -0.98 -15.28 19.08
CA THR A 72 -1.78 -16.37 18.48
C THR A 72 -1.34 -16.75 17.07
N GLN A 73 -0.38 -16.02 16.49
CA GLN A 73 0.06 -16.25 15.11
C GLN A 73 0.96 -17.49 15.02
N PRO A 74 0.66 -18.45 14.13
CA PRO A 74 1.57 -19.57 13.88
C PRO A 74 2.80 -19.10 13.08
N PRO A 75 3.92 -19.86 13.11
CA PRO A 75 5.14 -19.51 12.40
C PRO A 75 4.92 -19.23 10.91
N GLY A 76 5.47 -18.12 10.41
CA GLY A 76 5.39 -17.73 9.00
C GLY A 76 4.04 -17.16 8.56
N ARG A 77 3.12 -16.88 9.50
CA ARG A 77 1.85 -16.22 9.23
C ARG A 77 1.63 -15.04 10.14
N GLU A 78 0.79 -14.10 9.69
CA GLU A 78 0.39 -12.94 10.46
C GLU A 78 -1.11 -12.65 10.32
N TRP A 79 -1.69 -12.06 11.36
CA TRP A 79 -3.06 -11.57 11.31
C TRP A 79 -3.10 -10.21 10.63
N ILE A 80 -3.98 -10.09 9.64
CA ILE A 80 -4.36 -8.81 9.04
C ILE A 80 -5.84 -8.54 9.31
N ILE A 81 -6.21 -7.26 9.25
CA ILE A 81 -7.62 -6.84 9.18
C ILE A 81 -7.89 -6.37 7.77
N GLU A 82 -8.93 -6.90 7.13
CA GLU A 82 -9.42 -6.39 5.85
C GLU A 82 -10.89 -6.00 5.95
N GLY A 83 -11.40 -5.38 4.89
CA GLY A 83 -12.83 -5.12 4.78
C GLY A 83 -13.58 -6.38 4.36
N ALA A 84 -14.79 -6.57 4.88
CA ALA A 84 -15.68 -7.69 4.54
C ALA A 84 -17.03 -7.20 4.01
N GLY A 85 -17.04 -6.02 3.36
CA GLY A 85 -18.23 -5.34 2.88
C GLY A 85 -18.63 -4.14 3.75
N ARG A 86 -19.87 -3.68 3.59
CA ARG A 86 -20.34 -2.45 4.25
C ARG A 86 -20.41 -2.66 5.76
N SER A 87 -19.68 -1.85 6.51
CA SER A 87 -19.63 -1.88 7.99
C SER A 87 -19.21 -3.24 8.57
N ARG A 88 -18.46 -4.05 7.82
CA ARG A 88 -17.93 -5.33 8.28
C ARG A 88 -16.45 -5.45 7.99
N TYR A 89 -15.78 -6.20 8.84
CA TYR A 89 -14.33 -6.38 8.83
C TYR A 89 -14.01 -7.86 8.99
N ARG A 90 -12.85 -8.27 8.49
CA ARG A 90 -12.37 -9.64 8.62
C ARG A 90 -10.98 -9.65 9.22
N PHE A 91 -10.80 -10.47 10.25
CA PHE A 91 -9.47 -10.95 10.61
C PHE A 91 -9.14 -12.11 9.70
N LYS A 92 -7.99 -12.06 9.03
CA LYS A 92 -7.52 -13.13 8.16
C LYS A 92 -6.05 -13.42 8.45
N LEU A 93 -5.73 -14.70 8.57
CA LEU A 93 -4.38 -15.17 8.76
C LEU A 93 -3.75 -15.38 7.39
N VAL A 94 -2.71 -14.60 7.08
CA VAL A 94 -2.03 -14.62 5.78
C VAL A 94 -0.56 -15.01 5.95
N PRO A 95 0.11 -15.54 4.92
CA PRO A 95 1.56 -15.72 4.94
C PRO A 95 2.26 -14.39 5.19
N THR A 96 3.21 -14.37 6.10
CA THR A 96 4.00 -13.17 6.39
C THR A 96 4.74 -12.76 5.12
N THR A 97 4.35 -11.62 4.55
CA THR A 97 4.88 -11.14 3.27
C THR A 97 5.48 -9.76 3.47
N ARG A 98 6.81 -9.70 3.47
CA ARG A 98 7.55 -8.45 3.63
C ARG A 98 8.08 -8.01 2.27
N ILE A 99 7.40 -7.05 1.65
CA ILE A 99 7.86 -6.41 0.42
C ILE A 99 8.59 -5.12 0.82
N THR A 100 9.90 -5.13 0.64
CA THR A 100 10.79 -4.00 0.91
C THR A 100 11.83 -3.87 -0.19
N PRO A 101 12.34 -2.66 -0.46
CA PRO A 101 13.33 -2.45 -1.51
C PRO A 101 14.59 -3.27 -1.28
N ARG A 102 15.00 -4.00 -2.32
CA ARG A 102 16.19 -4.83 -2.33
C ARG A 102 17.45 -3.98 -2.44
N ALA A 103 18.31 -4.06 -1.43
CA ALA A 103 19.56 -3.30 -1.40
C ALA A 103 20.61 -3.75 -2.44
N ASP A 104 20.44 -4.94 -3.00
CA ASP A 104 21.36 -5.56 -3.97
C ASP A 104 21.02 -5.27 -5.43
N LEU A 105 19.99 -4.46 -5.71
CA LEU A 105 19.65 -4.03 -7.07
C LEU A 105 20.54 -2.89 -7.55
N VAL A 106 20.86 -2.91 -8.84
CA VAL A 106 21.52 -1.77 -9.50
C VAL A 106 20.57 -0.58 -9.52
N ARG A 107 21.14 0.62 -9.31
CA ARG A 107 20.41 1.88 -9.40
C ARG A 107 20.54 2.44 -10.80
N ILE A 108 19.42 2.84 -11.38
CA ILE A 108 19.34 3.39 -12.73
C ILE A 108 19.28 4.91 -12.59
N ALA A 109 20.38 5.60 -12.87
CA ALA A 109 20.39 7.05 -12.83
C ALA A 109 19.59 7.63 -14.00
N ILE A 110 18.63 8.50 -13.70
CA ILE A 110 17.85 9.24 -14.70
C ILE A 110 17.84 10.73 -14.37
N PRO A 111 17.75 11.62 -15.38
CA PRO A 111 17.61 13.05 -15.14
C PRO A 111 16.34 13.34 -14.32
N ASP A 112 16.47 14.16 -13.28
CA ASP A 112 15.33 14.64 -12.52
C ASP A 112 14.57 15.71 -13.32
N ALA A 113 13.38 15.36 -13.77
CA ALA A 113 12.47 16.26 -14.49
C ALA A 113 11.49 17.01 -13.57
N THR A 114 11.61 16.83 -12.25
CA THR A 114 10.76 17.56 -11.29
C THR A 114 11.05 19.06 -11.37
N PRO A 115 10.06 19.94 -11.64
CA PRO A 115 10.31 21.37 -11.68
C PRO A 115 10.91 21.85 -10.36
N GLU A 116 11.91 22.74 -10.41
CA GLU A 116 12.57 23.28 -9.21
C GLU A 116 11.57 23.92 -8.25
N LEU A 117 10.52 24.55 -8.78
CA LEU A 117 9.42 25.10 -7.97
C LEU A 117 8.73 24.01 -7.14
N ILE A 118 8.51 22.83 -7.71
CA ILE A 118 7.92 21.70 -7.00
C ILE A 118 8.91 21.18 -5.96
N ARG A 119 10.20 21.03 -6.33
CA ARG A 119 11.26 20.63 -5.39
C ARG A 119 11.40 21.60 -4.21
N ALA A 120 11.23 22.90 -4.42
CA ALA A 120 11.35 23.92 -3.38
C ALA A 120 10.25 23.87 -2.31
N TYR A 121 9.08 23.32 -2.64
CA TYR A 121 7.92 23.24 -1.75
C TYR A 121 7.45 21.81 -1.46
N ALA A 122 8.11 20.81 -2.03
CA ALA A 122 7.87 19.41 -1.72
C ALA A 122 8.11 19.18 -0.23
N LEU A 123 7.04 18.86 0.50
CA LEU A 123 7.13 18.36 1.87
C LEU A 123 7.66 16.92 1.87
N ASP A 124 8.13 16.42 3.00
CA ASP A 124 8.51 15.00 3.16
C ASP A 124 7.29 14.05 3.25
N ASP A 125 6.15 14.43 2.68
CA ASP A 125 4.91 13.64 2.72
C ASP A 125 4.66 12.82 1.45
N GLU A 126 3.83 11.79 1.55
CA GLU A 126 3.48 10.88 0.45
C GLU A 126 2.91 11.60 -0.80
N GLN A 127 2.39 12.82 -0.66
CA GLN A 127 1.86 13.58 -1.79
C GLN A 127 2.94 14.25 -2.62
N ALA A 128 3.99 14.75 -1.99
CA ALA A 128 5.18 15.18 -2.71
C ALA A 128 5.83 14.01 -3.49
N LEU A 129 5.76 12.80 -2.93
CA LEU A 129 6.27 11.58 -3.55
C LEU A 129 5.56 11.28 -4.89
N LEU A 130 4.23 11.30 -4.91
CA LEU A 130 3.46 11.06 -6.15
C LEU A 130 3.67 12.14 -7.21
N ALA A 131 3.93 13.39 -6.82
CA ALA A 131 4.31 14.44 -7.76
C ALA A 131 5.64 14.11 -8.45
N ILE A 132 6.64 13.65 -7.70
CA ILE A 132 7.94 13.24 -8.27
C ILE A 132 7.76 12.08 -9.25
N VAL A 133 6.95 11.06 -8.91
CA VAL A 133 6.63 9.93 -9.81
C VAL A 133 6.05 10.45 -11.14
N ARG A 134 5.10 11.39 -11.08
CA ARG A 134 4.46 12.00 -12.26
C ARG A 134 5.42 12.79 -13.12
N TYR A 135 6.13 13.76 -12.55
CA TYR A 135 6.98 14.67 -13.32
C TYR A 135 8.12 13.93 -14.01
N ASN A 136 8.62 12.85 -13.41
CA ASN A 136 9.67 12.02 -13.99
C ASN A 136 9.15 10.91 -14.92
N ARG A 137 7.82 10.79 -15.12
CA ARG A 137 7.19 9.70 -15.89
C ARG A 137 7.75 8.32 -15.51
N LEU A 138 7.91 8.08 -14.20
CA LEU A 138 8.55 6.85 -13.74
C LEU A 138 7.71 5.63 -14.08
N ILE A 139 6.38 5.74 -14.03
CA ILE A 139 5.47 4.65 -14.41
C ILE A 139 5.65 4.28 -15.88
N ASP A 140 5.73 5.26 -16.78
CA ASP A 140 6.00 5.05 -18.21
C ASP A 140 7.33 4.34 -18.42
N THR A 141 8.38 4.86 -17.79
CA THR A 141 9.75 4.32 -17.90
C THR A 141 9.84 2.90 -17.36
N PHE A 142 9.16 2.64 -16.24
CA PHE A 142 9.17 1.34 -15.58
C PHE A 142 8.40 0.28 -16.37
N LEU A 143 7.17 0.61 -16.78
CA LEU A 143 6.26 -0.33 -17.42
C LEU A 143 6.42 -0.43 -18.93
N GLY A 144 7.13 0.53 -19.56
CA GLY A 144 7.22 0.65 -21.01
C GLY A 144 5.89 1.05 -21.66
N LEU A 145 5.07 1.83 -20.95
CA LEU A 145 3.73 2.26 -21.38
C LEU A 145 3.69 3.77 -21.57
N THR A 146 2.79 4.25 -22.42
CA THR A 146 2.38 5.67 -22.39
C THR A 146 1.26 5.82 -21.37
N THR A 147 1.51 6.55 -20.28
CA THR A 147 0.55 6.66 -19.17
C THR A 147 0.00 8.07 -18.94
N TYR A 148 -1.21 8.12 -18.40
CA TYR A 148 -1.92 9.34 -18.02
C TYR A 148 -2.55 9.15 -16.64
N SER A 149 -2.29 10.09 -15.73
CA SER A 149 -2.99 10.13 -14.43
C SER A 149 -4.46 10.44 -14.68
N LEU A 150 -5.35 9.59 -14.16
CA LEU A 150 -6.80 9.72 -14.28
C LEU A 150 -7.39 10.40 -13.04
N GLN A 151 -6.95 9.98 -11.84
CA GLN A 151 -7.51 10.45 -10.59
C GLN A 151 -6.53 10.25 -9.43
N ASN A 152 -6.47 11.24 -8.53
CA ASN A 152 -5.70 11.18 -7.29
C ASN A 152 -6.65 11.04 -6.10
N HIS A 153 -6.19 10.35 -5.04
CA HIS A 153 -6.95 10.06 -3.82
C HIS A 153 -8.37 9.55 -4.09
N LEU A 154 -8.46 8.55 -4.95
CA LEU A 154 -9.74 7.97 -5.33
C LEU A 154 -10.32 7.19 -4.16
N ARG A 155 -11.33 7.77 -3.52
CA ARG A 155 -12.17 7.07 -2.55
C ARG A 155 -13.30 6.37 -3.27
N THR A 156 -13.39 5.05 -3.10
CA THR A 156 -14.35 4.21 -3.81
C THR A 156 -14.78 3.02 -2.95
N THR A 157 -15.59 2.11 -3.50
CA THR A 157 -16.04 0.90 -2.82
C THR A 157 -15.85 -0.30 -3.72
N VAL A 158 -15.35 -1.40 -3.16
CA VAL A 158 -15.17 -2.68 -3.83
C VAL A 158 -16.15 -3.70 -3.24
N LYS A 159 -16.86 -4.43 -4.11
CA LYS A 159 -17.82 -5.46 -3.65
C LYS A 159 -17.06 -6.53 -2.87
N GLY A 160 -17.58 -6.89 -1.69
CA GLY A 160 -16.97 -7.89 -0.80
C GLY A 160 -15.86 -7.35 0.12
N ILE A 161 -15.35 -6.15 -0.15
CA ILE A 161 -14.31 -5.51 0.68
C ILE A 161 -14.90 -4.31 1.42
N GLY A 162 -15.59 -3.41 0.72
CA GLY A 162 -16.09 -2.15 1.29
C GLY A 162 -15.30 -0.95 0.77
N GLN A 163 -15.26 0.12 1.57
CA GLN A 163 -14.62 1.38 1.17
C GLN A 163 -13.10 1.23 1.14
N ILE A 164 -12.49 1.75 0.08
CA ILE A 164 -11.04 1.77 -0.14
C ILE A 164 -10.60 3.17 -0.57
N GLU A 165 -9.30 3.40 -0.56
CA GLU A 165 -8.65 4.61 -1.04
C GLU A 165 -7.44 4.21 -1.89
N ILE A 166 -7.39 4.72 -3.12
CA ILE A 166 -6.28 4.53 -4.06
C ILE A 166 -5.56 5.88 -4.16
N ASP A 167 -4.24 5.88 -3.93
CA ASP A 167 -3.48 7.13 -3.92
C ASP A 167 -3.47 7.80 -5.29
N GLU A 168 -3.21 7.03 -6.34
CA GLU A 168 -3.30 7.50 -7.72
C GLU A 168 -3.71 6.38 -8.68
N LEU A 169 -4.50 6.72 -9.68
CA LEU A 169 -4.96 5.79 -10.71
C LEU A 169 -4.55 6.30 -12.08
N TYR A 170 -3.87 5.48 -12.86
CA TYR A 170 -3.45 5.81 -14.22
C TYR A 170 -4.12 4.90 -15.25
N ILE A 171 -4.20 5.42 -16.48
CA ILE A 171 -4.52 4.65 -17.68
C ILE A 171 -3.27 4.59 -18.55
N GLY A 172 -2.91 3.39 -18.99
CA GLY A 172 -1.75 3.11 -19.83
C GLY A 172 -2.15 2.58 -21.20
N LEU A 173 -1.33 2.89 -22.20
CA LEU A 173 -1.41 2.36 -23.57
C LEU A 173 -0.05 1.79 -23.96
N ASP A 174 -0.02 0.57 -24.49
CA ASP A 174 1.21 0.00 -25.09
C ASP A 174 1.28 0.26 -26.60
N THR A 175 2.38 -0.19 -27.23
CA THR A 175 2.61 -0.04 -28.67
C THR A 175 1.65 -0.85 -29.55
N ARG A 176 0.87 -1.77 -28.98
CA ARG A 176 -0.13 -2.60 -29.68
C ARG A 176 -1.55 -2.07 -29.51
N GLY A 177 -1.73 -1.00 -28.73
CA GLY A 177 -3.04 -0.45 -28.41
C GLY A 177 -3.76 -1.20 -27.28
N CYS A 178 -3.05 -2.04 -26.50
CA CYS A 178 -3.60 -2.65 -25.30
C CYS A 178 -3.76 -1.60 -24.20
N HIS A 179 -4.90 -1.64 -23.51
CA HIS A 179 -5.24 -0.70 -22.46
C HIS A 179 -4.97 -1.29 -21.08
N TYR A 180 -4.36 -0.47 -20.22
CA TYR A 180 -3.96 -0.85 -18.87
C TYR A 180 -4.59 0.10 -17.85
N VAL A 181 -4.95 -0.45 -16.70
CA VAL A 181 -5.27 0.34 -15.50
C VAL A 181 -4.18 0.08 -14.47
N ILE A 182 -3.64 1.16 -13.94
CA ILE A 182 -2.43 1.13 -13.11
C ILE A 182 -2.77 1.84 -11.80
N PRO A 183 -3.26 1.12 -10.78
CA PRO A 183 -3.40 1.68 -9.46
C PRO A 183 -2.00 1.80 -8.83
N VAL A 184 -1.73 2.96 -8.24
CA VAL A 184 -0.43 3.30 -7.65
C VAL A 184 -0.63 3.61 -6.18
N GLN A 185 0.23 3.03 -5.34
CA GLN A 185 0.37 3.35 -3.92
C GLN A 185 1.76 3.94 -3.69
N ALA A 186 1.88 4.99 -2.88
CA ALA A 186 3.17 5.55 -2.51
C ALA A 186 3.45 5.34 -1.02
N LYS A 187 4.71 5.07 -0.69
CA LYS A 187 5.20 4.93 0.68
C LYS A 187 6.50 5.70 0.89
N GLY A 188 6.60 6.35 2.05
CA GLY A 188 7.79 7.07 2.48
C GLY A 188 8.74 6.23 3.32
N GLY A 189 10.05 6.44 3.16
CA GLY A 189 11.06 5.98 4.12
C GLY A 189 11.09 4.47 4.34
N LYS A 190 10.87 4.05 5.59
CA LYS A 190 10.99 2.64 6.03
C LYS A 190 9.65 1.89 6.05
N ASP A 191 8.59 2.52 5.54
CA ASP A 191 7.28 1.90 5.51
C ASP A 191 7.29 0.68 4.57
N GLN A 192 6.54 -0.35 4.95
CA GLN A 192 6.40 -1.55 4.15
C GLN A 192 5.27 -1.38 3.15
N ILE A 193 5.40 -2.00 1.99
CA ILE A 193 4.33 -2.03 1.00
C ILE A 193 3.19 -2.91 1.53
N GLY A 194 2.02 -2.30 1.72
CA GLY A 194 0.87 -2.94 2.34
C GLY A 194 0.21 -3.97 1.41
N VAL A 195 0.26 -5.25 1.80
CA VAL A 195 -0.43 -6.35 1.11
C VAL A 195 -1.93 -6.07 0.99
N VAL A 196 -2.55 -5.60 2.07
CA VAL A 196 -4.00 -5.29 2.10
C VAL A 196 -4.37 -4.21 1.07
N GLN A 197 -3.60 -3.11 0.99
CA GLN A 197 -3.88 -2.03 0.02
C GLN A 197 -3.72 -2.53 -1.41
N THR A 198 -2.63 -3.25 -1.67
CA THR A 198 -2.35 -3.82 -3.00
C THR A 198 -3.48 -4.74 -3.46
N THR A 199 -3.94 -5.64 -2.59
CA THR A 199 -5.07 -6.53 -2.89
C THR A 199 -6.35 -5.74 -3.19
N GLN A 200 -6.65 -4.71 -2.39
CA GLN A 200 -7.83 -3.87 -2.57
C GLN A 200 -7.83 -3.14 -3.92
N ASP A 201 -6.69 -2.58 -4.29
CA ASP A 201 -6.49 -1.85 -5.53
C ASP A 201 -6.65 -2.75 -6.75
N ILE A 202 -6.01 -3.93 -6.74
CA ILE A 202 -6.14 -4.92 -7.82
C ILE A 202 -7.60 -5.37 -7.95
N ARG A 203 -8.27 -5.71 -6.84
CA ARG A 203 -9.68 -6.13 -6.84
C ARG A 203 -10.62 -5.02 -7.30
N PHE A 204 -10.31 -3.76 -7.00
CA PHE A 204 -11.04 -2.61 -7.56
C PHE A 204 -10.93 -2.57 -9.08
N VAL A 205 -9.72 -2.69 -9.61
CA VAL A 205 -9.47 -2.63 -11.05
C VAL A 205 -10.19 -3.78 -11.77
N GLU A 206 -10.04 -5.01 -11.29
CA GLU A 206 -10.71 -6.19 -11.85
C GLU A 206 -12.23 -6.03 -11.92
N GLN A 207 -12.85 -5.42 -10.89
CA GLN A 207 -14.30 -5.20 -10.86
C GLN A 207 -14.74 -4.01 -11.72
N LYS A 208 -14.00 -2.91 -11.69
CA LYS A 208 -14.40 -1.66 -12.34
C LYS A 208 -14.07 -1.62 -13.83
N PHE A 209 -12.97 -2.28 -14.23
CA PHE A 209 -12.42 -2.26 -15.58
C PHE A 209 -12.17 -3.67 -16.13
N PRO A 210 -13.20 -4.53 -16.24
CA PRO A 210 -13.03 -5.95 -16.59
C PRO A 210 -12.44 -6.20 -17.99
N GLY A 211 -12.43 -5.19 -18.87
CA GLY A 211 -11.85 -5.27 -20.23
C GLY A 211 -10.41 -4.76 -20.35
N MET A 212 -9.77 -4.40 -19.23
CA MET A 212 -8.42 -3.82 -19.21
C MET A 212 -7.51 -4.63 -18.30
N GLN A 213 -6.20 -4.64 -18.60
CA GLN A 213 -5.23 -5.33 -17.77
C GLN A 213 -4.82 -4.48 -16.57
N CYS A 214 -4.85 -5.05 -15.37
CA CYS A 214 -4.32 -4.42 -14.16
C CYS A 214 -2.79 -4.57 -14.11
N ARG A 215 -2.06 -3.48 -13.87
CA ARG A 215 -0.64 -3.49 -13.49
C ARG A 215 -0.46 -2.64 -12.25
N ALA A 216 -0.58 -3.24 -11.07
CA ALA A 216 -0.53 -2.50 -9.81
C ALA A 216 0.91 -2.10 -9.47
N ILE A 217 1.09 -0.87 -9.00
CA ILE A 217 2.39 -0.30 -8.70
C ILE A 217 2.47 0.15 -7.26
N ALA A 218 3.56 -0.20 -6.59
CA ALA A 218 3.98 0.45 -5.37
C ALA A 218 5.24 1.27 -5.64
N ALA A 219 5.25 2.51 -5.16
CA ALA A 219 6.39 3.41 -5.20
C ALA A 219 6.91 3.64 -3.78
N GLN A 220 8.21 3.42 -3.56
CA GLN A 220 8.84 3.68 -2.28
C GLN A 220 10.04 4.60 -2.43
N PHE A 221 10.03 5.68 -1.67
CA PHE A 221 11.10 6.66 -1.68
C PHE A 221 12.15 6.32 -0.64
N MET A 222 13.38 6.22 -1.11
CA MET A 222 14.56 5.87 -0.32
C MET A 222 15.50 7.09 -0.22
N GLU A 223 16.47 6.99 0.67
CA GLU A 223 17.48 8.04 0.85
C GLU A 223 18.24 8.34 -0.46
N GLY A 224 18.75 9.56 -0.57
CA GLY A 224 19.58 9.97 -1.71
C GLY A 224 18.82 10.25 -3.00
N GLY A 225 17.49 10.36 -2.98
CA GLY A 225 16.70 10.64 -4.20
C GLY A 225 16.39 9.39 -5.03
N ILE A 226 16.39 8.23 -4.39
CA ILE A 226 16.09 6.94 -5.02
C ILE A 226 14.59 6.68 -4.89
N VAL A 227 13.99 6.22 -5.99
CA VAL A 227 12.62 5.73 -6.04
C VAL A 227 12.63 4.27 -6.45
N ALA A 228 12.27 3.38 -5.53
CA ALA A 228 12.01 1.98 -5.84
C ALA A 228 10.58 1.83 -6.36
N LEU A 229 10.43 1.22 -7.53
CA LEU A 229 9.14 0.86 -8.10
C LEU A 229 8.99 -0.66 -8.13
N PHE A 230 7.80 -1.12 -7.75
CA PHE A 230 7.41 -2.52 -7.78
C PHE A 230 6.19 -2.69 -8.66
N GLU A 231 6.22 -3.65 -9.58
CA GLU A 231 5.01 -4.21 -10.18
C GLU A 231 4.53 -5.36 -9.31
N LEU A 232 3.26 -5.31 -8.91
CA LEU A 232 2.65 -6.26 -8.00
C LEU A 232 1.46 -6.95 -8.67
N THR A 233 1.30 -8.24 -8.35
CA THR A 233 0.17 -9.05 -8.82
C THR A 233 -0.40 -9.90 -7.71
N LEU A 234 -1.62 -10.40 -7.90
CA LEU A 234 -2.22 -11.43 -7.05
C LEU A 234 -2.01 -12.79 -7.71
N GLN A 235 -1.30 -13.67 -7.02
CA GLN A 235 -1.22 -15.09 -7.37
C GLN A 235 -2.02 -15.88 -6.32
N GLY A 236 -3.24 -16.28 -6.68
CA GLY A 236 -4.24 -16.70 -5.70
C GLY A 236 -4.68 -15.49 -4.86
N ASP A 237 -4.48 -15.59 -3.54
CA ASP A 237 -4.76 -14.53 -2.57
C ASP A 237 -3.49 -13.83 -2.05
N GLU A 238 -2.32 -14.15 -2.62
CA GLU A 238 -1.05 -13.61 -2.17
C GLU A 238 -0.52 -12.54 -3.13
N VAL A 239 -0.06 -11.42 -2.57
CA VAL A 239 0.63 -10.38 -3.33
C VAL A 239 2.04 -10.86 -3.65
N LYS A 240 2.41 -10.83 -4.94
CA LYS A 240 3.73 -11.19 -5.45
C LYS A 240 4.35 -10.02 -6.21
N VAL A 241 5.67 -9.92 -6.13
CA VAL A 241 6.46 -8.97 -6.93
C VAL A 241 6.71 -9.59 -8.30
N VAL A 242 6.23 -8.91 -9.35
CA VAL A 242 6.50 -9.24 -10.75
C VAL A 242 7.87 -8.69 -11.14
N GLU A 243 8.10 -7.41 -10.82
CA GLU A 243 9.32 -6.70 -11.15
C GLU A 243 9.63 -5.63 -10.10
N GLU A 244 10.91 -5.36 -9.87
CA GLU A 244 11.40 -4.28 -9.02
C GLU A 244 12.55 -3.56 -9.72
N ARG A 245 12.51 -2.22 -9.77
CA ARG A 245 13.62 -1.39 -10.27
C ARG A 245 13.81 -0.15 -9.40
N HIS A 246 15.05 0.29 -9.27
CA HIS A 246 15.42 1.46 -8.46
C HIS A 246 15.93 2.58 -9.37
N TYR A 247 15.22 3.70 -9.38
CA TYR A 247 15.57 4.88 -10.16
C TYR A 247 16.22 5.93 -9.25
N GLN A 248 17.41 6.37 -9.62
CA GLN A 248 18.15 7.41 -8.92
C GLN A 248 17.97 8.72 -9.68
N LEU A 249 17.20 9.65 -9.11
CA LEU A 249 16.97 10.96 -9.71
C LEU A 249 18.22 11.83 -9.52
N VAL A 250 18.79 12.33 -10.61
CA VAL A 250 20.01 13.15 -10.58
C VAL A 250 19.92 14.36 -11.50
N PRO A 251 20.65 15.45 -11.18
CA PRO A 251 20.97 16.48 -12.16
C PRO A 251 21.64 15.90 -13.41
N ALA A 252 21.41 16.51 -14.58
CA ALA A 252 21.91 16.01 -15.85
C ALA A 252 23.44 15.92 -15.92
N ASP A 253 24.15 16.81 -15.24
CA ASP A 253 25.62 16.85 -15.17
C ASP A 253 26.23 15.76 -14.26
N LYS A 254 25.39 15.03 -13.50
CA LYS A 254 25.79 13.89 -12.67
C LYS A 254 25.52 12.54 -13.31
N LEU A 255 25.03 12.52 -14.54
CA LEU A 255 24.85 11.27 -15.28
C LEU A 255 26.20 10.76 -15.79
N ASP A 256 26.40 9.46 -15.67
CA ASP A 256 27.54 8.77 -16.29
C ASP A 256 27.19 8.43 -17.75
N PRO A 257 27.86 9.04 -18.75
CA PRO A 257 27.59 8.78 -20.17
C PRO A 257 27.82 7.33 -20.60
N ASP A 258 28.77 6.64 -19.96
CA ASP A 258 29.05 5.23 -20.25
C ASP A 258 27.95 4.34 -19.65
N ALA A 259 27.53 4.61 -18.41
CA ALA A 259 26.40 3.90 -17.80
C ALA A 259 25.11 4.04 -18.62
N ILE A 260 24.79 5.23 -19.13
CA ILE A 260 23.61 5.47 -19.98
C ILE A 260 23.58 4.52 -21.19
N ARG A 261 24.73 4.27 -21.83
CA ARG A 261 24.82 3.37 -22.99
C ARG A 261 24.77 1.90 -22.57
N ASN A 262 25.36 1.59 -21.42
CA ASN A 262 25.61 0.22 -20.99
C ASN A 262 24.54 -0.34 -20.04
N TYR A 263 23.52 0.42 -19.66
CA TYR A 263 22.38 -0.10 -18.88
C TYR A 263 21.64 -1.25 -19.58
N ARG A 264 21.75 -1.34 -20.91
CA ARG A 264 21.34 -2.51 -21.67
C ARG A 264 22.47 -3.54 -21.68
N THR A 265 22.39 -4.51 -20.78
CA THR A 265 23.03 -5.81 -20.99
C THR A 265 21.99 -6.76 -21.59
N ASP A 266 21.60 -6.50 -22.83
CA ASP A 266 20.93 -7.48 -23.69
C ASP A 266 21.99 -8.22 -24.51
#